data_AF-A0A9W6PHB9-F1
#
_entry.id   AF-A0A9W6PHB9-F1
#
_cell.length_a   1.000
_cell.length_b   1.000
_cell.length_c   1.000
_cell.angle_alpha   90.00
_cell.angle_beta   90.00
_cell.angle_gamma   90.00
#
_symmetry.space_group_name_H-M   'P 1'
#
loop_
_entity.id
_entity.type
_entity.pdbx_description
1 polymer ?
#
loop_
_entity_poly.entity_id
_entity_poly.type
_entity_poly.pdbx_seq_one_letter_code
_entity_poly.pdbx_strand_id
1 'polypeptide(L)'
;MTRTNPAPAAGVRAPLTLIGTGALAMAAVEALNPEYDLVSETLSRYVHGTAGWLLPAALLAVGAASAVLVVRLGAGAGSRARRAGRAALAVWTAGILVAALFPADPPGRWSRPSLSELVHGNAAFLAFAALPTAAVLLRGTLAARRPGLRTALTALTVVSAAATAALAVFLVDVMDGGPSLGLGGAPTLVGLVERLVLAADFGWVALALAVAGTRPGRERGRRA
;
A
#
# COMPACT_ATOMS: atom_id res chain seq x y z
N MET A 1 33.76 24.46 -18.57
CA MET A 1 32.89 24.31 -17.37
C MET A 1 31.45 24.06 -17.82
N THR A 2 31.06 22.80 -17.94
CA THR A 2 29.71 22.37 -18.34
C THR A 2 28.79 22.43 -17.12
N ARG A 3 27.86 23.40 -17.10
CA ARG A 3 26.73 23.39 -16.15
C ARG A 3 25.88 22.16 -16.44
N THR A 4 25.94 21.15 -15.58
CA THR A 4 24.94 20.10 -15.55
C THR A 4 23.62 20.72 -15.10
N ASN A 5 22.65 20.81 -16.01
CA ASN A 5 21.29 21.20 -15.67
C ASN A 5 20.75 20.19 -14.64
N PRO A 6 20.34 20.60 -13.43
CA PRO A 6 19.66 19.69 -12.54
C PRO A 6 18.34 19.31 -13.20
N ALA A 7 18.12 18.00 -13.39
CA ALA A 7 16.85 17.45 -13.87
C ALA A 7 15.69 18.10 -13.10
N PRO A 8 14.57 18.43 -13.78
CA PRO A 8 13.44 19.06 -13.12
C PRO A 8 13.00 18.18 -11.95
N ALA A 9 12.91 18.78 -10.77
CA ALA A 9 12.36 18.13 -9.60
C ALA A 9 10.93 17.71 -9.92
N ALA A 10 10.74 16.45 -10.34
CA ALA A 10 9.42 15.91 -10.61
C ALA A 10 8.56 16.18 -9.36
N GLY A 11 7.55 17.02 -9.54
CA GLY A 11 6.70 17.48 -8.44
C GLY A 11 6.00 16.29 -7.78
N VAL A 12 5.56 16.46 -6.53
CA VAL A 12 4.77 15.42 -5.82
C VAL A 12 3.48 15.04 -6.55
N ARG A 13 3.02 15.88 -7.47
CA ARG A 13 1.77 15.71 -8.20
C ARG A 13 1.72 14.38 -8.95
N ALA A 14 2.76 14.04 -9.71
CA ALA A 14 2.78 12.80 -10.50
C ALA A 14 2.61 11.52 -9.64
N PRO A 15 3.42 11.28 -8.59
CA PRO A 15 3.20 10.09 -7.74
C PRO A 15 1.90 10.15 -6.93
N LEU A 16 1.40 11.34 -6.58
CA LEU A 16 0.07 11.46 -5.96
C LEU A 16 -1.06 11.11 -6.94
N THR A 17 -0.95 11.53 -8.20
CA THR A 17 -1.87 11.13 -9.26
C THR A 17 -1.85 9.62 -9.46
N LEU A 18 -0.67 8.99 -9.46
CA LEU A 18 -0.56 7.53 -9.56
C LEU A 18 -1.27 6.79 -8.40
N ILE A 19 -1.10 7.24 -7.15
CA ILE A 19 -1.84 6.68 -6.01
C ILE A 19 -3.36 6.88 -6.21
N GLY A 20 -3.78 8.07 -6.59
CA GLY A 20 -5.19 8.38 -6.84
C GLY A 20 -5.80 7.53 -7.96
N THR A 21 -5.09 7.38 -9.08
CA THR A 21 -5.49 6.53 -10.20
C THR A 21 -5.57 5.06 -9.77
N GLY A 22 -4.60 4.57 -8.99
CA GLY A 22 -4.65 3.21 -8.46
C GLY A 22 -5.86 2.98 -7.55
N ALA A 23 -6.13 3.89 -6.62
CA ALA A 23 -7.30 3.81 -5.74
C ALA A 23 -8.62 3.84 -6.55
N LEU A 24 -8.72 4.72 -7.55
CA LEU A 24 -9.89 4.80 -8.42
C LEU A 24 -10.07 3.53 -9.28
N ALA A 25 -8.98 2.97 -9.79
CA ALA A 25 -9.01 1.72 -10.54
C ALA A 25 -9.45 0.53 -9.68
N MET A 26 -9.05 0.48 -8.40
CA MET A 26 -9.57 -0.52 -7.44
C MET A 26 -11.06 -0.33 -7.20
N ALA A 27 -11.52 0.89 -6.91
CA ALA A 27 -12.96 1.14 -6.73
C ALA A 27 -13.77 0.80 -8.00
N ALA A 28 -13.20 1.06 -9.18
CA ALA A 28 -13.81 0.69 -10.45
C ALA A 28 -13.85 -0.83 -10.65
N VAL A 29 -12.81 -1.57 -10.26
CA VAL A 29 -12.84 -3.04 -10.33
C VAL A 29 -13.94 -3.61 -9.45
N GLU A 30 -14.20 -3.02 -8.29
CA GLU A 30 -15.28 -3.47 -7.41
C GLU A 30 -16.66 -3.17 -8.01
N ALA A 31 -16.87 -1.94 -8.49
CA ALA A 31 -18.14 -1.53 -9.06
C ALA A 31 -18.50 -2.30 -10.35
N LEU A 32 -17.50 -2.72 -11.12
CA LEU A 32 -17.68 -3.42 -12.39
C LEU A 32 -17.75 -4.95 -12.25
N ASN A 33 -17.55 -5.49 -11.05
CA ASN A 33 -17.64 -6.93 -10.78
C ASN A 33 -18.57 -7.21 -9.57
N PRO A 34 -19.88 -6.86 -9.67
CA PRO A 34 -20.84 -7.01 -8.58
C PRO A 34 -21.13 -8.47 -8.17
N GLU A 35 -20.67 -9.43 -8.96
CA GLU A 35 -20.76 -10.87 -8.66
C GLU A 35 -19.87 -11.31 -7.50
N TYR A 36 -18.86 -10.52 -7.13
CA TYR A 36 -18.00 -10.80 -5.99
C TYR A 36 -18.52 -10.11 -4.73
N ASP A 37 -18.46 -10.82 -3.60
CA ASP A 37 -18.81 -10.25 -2.31
C ASP A 37 -17.67 -9.37 -1.76
N LEU A 38 -17.97 -8.09 -1.49
CA LEU A 38 -17.00 -7.15 -0.91
C LEU A 38 -16.54 -7.54 0.49
N VAL A 39 -17.37 -8.30 1.22
CA VAL A 39 -17.11 -8.64 2.62
C VAL A 39 -16.23 -9.87 2.73
N SER A 40 -16.59 -10.95 2.01
CA SER A 40 -15.91 -12.23 2.12
C SER A 40 -14.85 -12.51 1.06
N GLU A 41 -14.83 -11.80 -0.08
CA GLU A 41 -13.83 -12.05 -1.13
C GLU A 41 -12.69 -11.05 -1.13
N THR A 42 -11.47 -11.56 -1.20
CA THR A 42 -10.26 -10.74 -1.34
C THR A 42 -10.25 -10.06 -2.72
N LEU A 43 -9.85 -8.80 -2.76
CA LEU A 43 -9.77 -7.99 -3.96
C LEU A 43 -8.89 -8.63 -5.03
N SER A 44 -7.83 -9.35 -4.63
CA SER A 44 -6.96 -10.13 -5.53
C SER A 44 -7.72 -11.07 -6.48
N ARG A 45 -8.87 -11.62 -6.05
CA ARG A 45 -9.69 -12.54 -6.85
C ARG A 45 -10.44 -11.85 -8.00
N TYR A 46 -10.62 -10.54 -7.91
CA TYR A 46 -11.35 -9.74 -8.92
C TYR A 46 -10.57 -9.67 -10.25
N VAL A 47 -9.30 -10.10 -10.27
CA VAL A 47 -8.51 -10.22 -11.51
C VAL A 47 -9.18 -11.12 -12.56
N HIS A 48 -10.08 -12.00 -12.15
CA HIS A 48 -10.83 -12.90 -13.04
C HIS A 48 -12.18 -12.35 -13.50
N GLY A 49 -12.60 -11.18 -13.01
CA GLY A 49 -13.87 -10.55 -13.39
C GLY A 49 -13.82 -9.79 -14.72
N THR A 50 -14.98 -9.29 -15.15
CA THR A 50 -15.21 -8.46 -16.35
C THR A 50 -14.21 -7.31 -16.54
N ALA A 51 -13.77 -6.69 -15.44
CA ALA A 51 -12.78 -5.60 -15.46
C ALA A 51 -11.47 -5.95 -14.73
N GLY A 52 -11.15 -7.23 -14.56
CA GLY A 52 -10.09 -7.70 -13.68
C GLY A 52 -8.68 -7.18 -13.99
N TRP A 53 -8.41 -6.76 -15.24
CA TRP A 53 -7.15 -6.13 -15.64
C TRP A 53 -6.88 -4.78 -14.93
N LEU A 54 -7.93 -4.11 -14.42
CA LEU A 54 -7.78 -2.87 -13.65
C LEU A 54 -7.02 -3.09 -12.34
N LEU A 55 -7.13 -4.29 -11.75
CA LEU A 55 -6.48 -4.60 -10.49
C LEU A 55 -4.95 -4.59 -10.58
N PRO A 56 -4.29 -5.36 -11.49
CA PRO A 56 -2.85 -5.29 -11.65
C PRO A 56 -2.41 -3.89 -12.12
N ALA A 57 -3.19 -3.19 -12.96
CA ALA A 57 -2.89 -1.80 -13.33
C ALA A 57 -2.88 -0.86 -12.11
N ALA A 58 -3.82 -1.02 -11.19
CA ALA A 58 -3.88 -0.27 -9.94
C ALA A 58 -2.66 -0.53 -9.06
N LEU A 59 -2.30 -1.80 -8.87
CA LEU A 59 -1.13 -2.21 -8.09
C LEU A 59 0.18 -1.68 -8.69
N LEU A 60 0.32 -1.70 -10.02
CA LEU A 60 1.48 -1.11 -10.71
C LEU A 60 1.56 0.41 -10.50
N ALA A 61 0.44 1.13 -10.59
CA ALA A 61 0.40 2.57 -10.33
C ALA A 61 0.82 2.91 -8.89
N VAL A 62 0.29 2.16 -7.91
CA VAL A 62 0.64 2.33 -6.49
C VAL A 62 2.10 1.97 -6.24
N GLY A 63 2.57 0.85 -6.78
CA GLY A 63 3.97 0.42 -6.68
C GLY A 63 4.94 1.46 -7.26
N ALA A 64 4.62 2.05 -8.41
CA ALA A 64 5.42 3.11 -9.00
C ALA A 64 5.47 4.37 -8.10
N ALA A 65 4.35 4.77 -7.52
CA ALA A 65 4.32 5.89 -6.57
C ALA A 65 5.09 5.59 -5.28
N SER A 66 5.00 4.37 -4.75
CA SER A 66 5.79 3.92 -3.60
C SER A 66 7.29 3.91 -3.91
N ALA A 67 7.70 3.48 -5.11
CA ALA A 67 9.10 3.55 -5.55
C ALA A 67 9.63 4.98 -5.55
N VAL A 68 8.83 5.94 -6.03
CA VAL A 68 9.17 7.37 -5.98
C VAL A 68 9.32 7.85 -4.54
N LEU A 69 8.46 7.39 -3.60
CA LEU A 69 8.61 7.70 -2.18
C LEU A 69 9.92 7.15 -1.60
N VAL A 70 10.29 5.90 -1.91
CA VAL A 70 11.56 5.29 -1.48
C VAL A 70 12.75 6.15 -1.90
N VAL A 71 12.79 6.56 -3.18
CA VAL A 71 13.86 7.42 -3.72
C VAL A 71 13.88 8.77 -3.02
N ARG A 72 12.72 9.41 -2.81
CA ARG A 72 12.60 10.72 -2.18
C ARG A 72 12.97 10.74 -0.71
N LEU A 73 12.78 9.63 0.00
CA LEU A 73 13.27 9.52 1.37
C LEU A 73 14.80 9.52 1.44
N GLY A 74 15.49 9.16 0.35
CA GLY A 74 16.92 9.32 0.14
C GLY A 74 17.81 8.35 0.93
N ALA A 75 19.04 8.13 0.45
CA ALA A 75 20.01 7.18 1.03
C ALA A 75 20.71 7.66 2.32
N GLY A 76 20.67 8.97 2.60
CA GLY A 76 21.60 9.63 3.53
C GLY A 76 21.58 9.18 5.00
N ALA A 77 22.65 9.51 5.72
CA ALA A 77 22.85 9.24 7.14
C ALA A 77 21.62 9.66 7.95
N GLY A 78 20.90 8.68 8.48
CA GLY A 78 19.77 8.87 9.37
C GLY A 78 19.81 7.82 10.46
N SER A 79 18.90 7.91 11.43
CA SER A 79 18.76 6.90 12.48
C SER A 79 18.60 5.49 11.89
N ARG A 80 18.97 4.47 12.67
CA ARG A 80 18.75 3.05 12.30
C ARG A 80 17.28 2.80 11.93
N ALA A 81 16.35 3.36 12.71
CA ALA A 81 14.92 3.29 12.45
C ALA A 81 14.52 3.86 11.08
N ARG A 82 15.06 5.02 10.67
CA ARG A 82 14.78 5.59 9.35
C ARG A 82 15.29 4.71 8.20
N ARG A 83 16.46 4.07 8.36
CA ARG A 83 17.00 3.15 7.36
C ARG A 83 16.16 1.88 7.25
N ALA A 84 15.82 1.28 8.39
CA ALA A 84 14.94 0.11 8.45
C ALA A 84 13.55 0.41 7.87
N GLY A 85 12.96 1.56 8.20
CA GLY A 85 11.68 1.98 7.64
C GLY A 85 11.74 2.21 6.12
N ARG A 86 12.84 2.75 5.59
CA ARG A 86 13.03 2.85 4.13
C ARG A 86 13.19 1.48 3.47
N ALA A 87 13.92 0.56 4.11
CA ALA A 87 14.07 -0.80 3.62
C ALA A 87 12.71 -1.52 3.60
N ALA A 88 11.92 -1.43 4.67
CA ALA A 88 10.57 -1.97 4.72
C ALA A 88 9.67 -1.37 3.62
N LEU A 89 9.73 -0.06 3.37
CA LEU A 89 8.99 0.55 2.26
C LEU A 89 9.45 0.02 0.88
N ALA A 90 10.74 -0.28 0.71
CA ALA A 90 11.25 -0.89 -0.50
C ALA A 90 10.73 -2.34 -0.66
N VAL A 91 10.64 -3.10 0.43
CA VAL A 91 10.02 -4.44 0.44
C VAL A 91 8.53 -4.35 0.08
N TRP A 92 7.77 -3.41 0.66
CA TRP A 92 6.39 -3.13 0.23
C TRP A 92 6.30 -2.88 -1.27
N THR A 93 7.17 -1.99 -1.78
CA THR A 93 7.18 -1.60 -3.19
C THR A 93 7.43 -2.82 -4.09
N ALA A 94 8.43 -3.64 -3.75
CA ALA A 94 8.73 -4.86 -4.49
C ALA A 94 7.58 -5.87 -4.41
N GLY A 95 7.01 -6.08 -3.22
CA GLY A 95 5.91 -7.03 -3.00
C GLY A 95 4.67 -6.67 -3.80
N ILE A 96 4.24 -5.40 -3.79
CA ILE A 96 3.10 -4.95 -4.60
C ILE A 96 3.36 -5.08 -6.10
N LEU A 97 4.56 -4.74 -6.57
CA LEU A 97 4.91 -4.89 -7.99
C LEU A 97 4.93 -6.36 -8.41
N VAL A 98 5.44 -7.25 -7.57
CA VAL A 98 5.40 -8.70 -7.83
C VAL A 98 3.96 -9.19 -7.81
N ALA A 99 3.16 -8.88 -6.78
CA ALA A 99 1.76 -9.28 -6.71
C ALA A 99 0.93 -8.78 -7.91
N ALA A 100 1.28 -7.63 -8.49
CA ALA A 100 0.63 -7.13 -9.70
C ALA A 100 0.93 -7.98 -10.97
N LEU A 101 2.08 -8.65 -11.02
CA LEU A 101 2.51 -9.41 -12.20
C LEU A 101 2.08 -10.88 -12.17
N PHE A 102 1.75 -11.39 -10.99
CA PHE A 102 1.31 -12.77 -10.79
C PHE A 102 -0.16 -12.75 -10.36
N PRO A 103 -1.09 -13.18 -11.22
CA PRO A 103 -2.51 -13.25 -10.87
C PRO A 103 -2.73 -14.23 -9.72
N ALA A 104 -3.63 -13.86 -8.81
CA ALA A 104 -4.19 -14.79 -7.85
C ALA A 104 -5.05 -15.85 -8.57
N ASP A 105 -5.24 -17.02 -7.96
CA ASP A 105 -6.16 -18.04 -8.44
C ASP A 105 -7.63 -17.58 -8.35
N PRO A 106 -8.57 -18.22 -9.06
CA PRO A 106 -9.99 -18.00 -8.85
C PRO A 106 -10.42 -18.32 -7.40
N PRO A 107 -11.55 -17.76 -6.93
CA PRO A 107 -12.12 -18.09 -5.63
C PRO A 107 -12.27 -19.60 -5.40
N GLY A 108 -12.15 -20.03 -4.14
CA GLY A 108 -12.36 -21.42 -3.73
C GLY A 108 -11.18 -22.39 -3.96
N ARG A 109 -10.02 -21.91 -4.44
CA ARG A 109 -8.82 -22.75 -4.68
C ARG A 109 -7.74 -22.72 -3.58
N TRP A 110 -8.09 -22.29 -2.36
CA TRP A 110 -7.13 -22.08 -1.26
C TRP A 110 -6.30 -23.32 -0.88
N SER A 111 -6.84 -24.54 -1.01
CA SER A 111 -6.16 -25.79 -0.60
C SER A 111 -5.13 -26.31 -1.60
N ARG A 112 -5.13 -25.81 -2.84
CA ARG A 112 -4.23 -26.24 -3.92
C ARG A 112 -3.80 -25.04 -4.78
N PRO A 113 -3.05 -24.09 -4.20
CA PRO A 113 -2.67 -22.88 -4.91
C PRO A 113 -1.77 -23.20 -6.10
N SER A 114 -2.00 -22.52 -7.22
CA SER A 114 -1.08 -22.53 -8.36
C SER A 114 0.26 -21.89 -7.99
N LEU A 115 1.28 -22.06 -8.82
CA LEU A 115 2.56 -21.35 -8.64
C LEU A 115 2.37 -19.83 -8.69
N SER A 116 1.46 -19.33 -9.53
CA SER A 116 1.14 -17.90 -9.62
C SER A 116 0.53 -17.40 -8.31
N GLU A 117 -0.44 -18.13 -7.74
CA GLU A 117 -1.03 -17.83 -6.43
C GLU A 117 0.02 -17.86 -5.32
N LEU A 118 0.94 -18.82 -5.32
CA LEU A 118 2.02 -18.88 -4.33
C LEU A 118 2.93 -17.65 -4.41
N VAL A 119 3.29 -17.20 -5.60
CA VAL A 119 4.11 -16.00 -5.78
C VAL A 119 3.34 -14.75 -5.38
N HIS A 120 2.10 -14.61 -5.85
CA HIS A 120 1.20 -13.50 -5.52
C HIS A 120 0.98 -13.39 -4.01
N GLY A 121 0.52 -14.47 -3.38
CA GLY A 121 0.18 -14.53 -1.96
C GLY A 121 1.38 -14.20 -1.09
N ASN A 122 2.55 -14.82 -1.33
CA ASN A 122 3.75 -14.52 -0.55
C ASN A 122 4.22 -13.06 -0.74
N ALA A 123 4.16 -12.52 -1.96
CA ALA A 123 4.50 -11.14 -2.22
C ALA A 123 3.53 -10.16 -1.52
N ALA A 124 2.23 -10.47 -1.55
CA ALA A 124 1.19 -9.70 -0.86
C ALA A 124 1.36 -9.76 0.67
N PHE A 125 1.58 -10.93 1.25
CA PHE A 125 1.85 -11.08 2.70
C PHE A 125 3.06 -10.25 3.14
N LEU A 126 4.18 -10.35 2.40
CA LEU A 126 5.37 -9.55 2.68
C LEU A 126 5.10 -8.05 2.54
N ALA A 127 4.33 -7.65 1.53
CA ALA A 127 3.94 -6.26 1.34
C ALA A 127 3.10 -5.77 2.54
N PHE A 128 1.99 -6.44 2.84
CA PHE A 128 1.09 -6.08 3.94
C PHE A 128 1.80 -6.03 5.31
N ALA A 129 2.83 -6.85 5.56
CA ALA A 129 3.63 -6.72 6.78
C ALA A 129 4.63 -5.56 6.72
N ALA A 130 5.21 -5.29 5.54
CA ALA A 130 6.29 -4.33 5.37
C ALA A 130 5.82 -2.86 5.43
N LEU A 131 4.65 -2.52 4.88
CA LEU A 131 4.18 -1.13 4.93
C LEU A 131 3.82 -0.60 6.32
N PRO A 132 3.02 -1.29 7.17
CA PRO A 132 2.79 -0.85 8.54
C PRO A 132 4.11 -0.75 9.33
N THR A 133 5.06 -1.65 9.06
CA THR A 133 6.42 -1.57 9.64
C THR A 133 7.12 -0.28 9.20
N ALA A 134 7.11 0.03 7.90
CA ALA A 134 7.65 1.29 7.38
C ALA A 134 6.94 2.49 8.00
N ALA A 135 5.63 2.43 8.15
CA ALA A 135 4.79 3.48 8.71
C ALA A 135 5.16 3.79 10.16
N VAL A 136 5.26 2.77 11.01
CA VAL A 136 5.70 2.89 12.41
C VAL A 136 7.09 3.52 12.52
N LEU A 137 8.04 3.05 11.70
CA LEU A 137 9.43 3.49 11.77
C LEU A 137 9.65 4.90 11.21
N LEU A 138 8.85 5.32 10.22
CA LEU A 138 9.01 6.61 9.53
C LEU A 138 8.10 7.71 10.07
N ARG A 139 6.98 7.39 10.76
CA ARG A 139 5.98 8.39 11.20
C ARG A 139 6.59 9.55 11.98
N GLY A 140 7.53 9.27 12.90
CA GLY A 140 8.15 10.31 13.73
C GLY A 140 8.99 11.29 12.91
N THR A 141 9.74 10.77 11.94
CA THR A 141 10.54 11.59 11.02
C THR A 141 9.65 12.43 10.10
N LEU A 142 8.57 11.83 9.57
CA LEU A 142 7.63 12.54 8.70
C LEU A 142 6.84 13.61 9.47
N ALA A 143 6.37 13.28 10.68
CA ALA A 143 5.69 14.23 11.56
C ALA A 143 6.61 15.37 12.01
N ALA A 144 7.91 15.13 12.20
CA ALA A 144 8.87 16.20 12.49
C ALA A 144 9.05 17.17 11.30
N ARG A 145 8.93 16.68 10.06
CA ARG A 145 8.99 17.52 8.85
C ARG A 145 7.71 18.33 8.62
N ARG A 146 6.55 17.77 8.99
CA ARG A 146 5.23 18.41 8.86
C ARG A 146 4.35 18.11 10.08
N PRO A 147 4.52 18.87 11.19
CA PRO A 147 3.80 18.62 12.44
C PRO A 147 2.27 18.61 12.29
N GLY A 148 1.71 19.44 11.42
CA GLY A 148 0.26 19.48 11.16
C GLY A 148 -0.34 18.19 10.60
N LEU A 149 0.48 17.28 10.05
CA LEU A 149 0.04 15.98 9.55
C LEU A 149 0.28 14.83 10.55
N ARG A 150 0.78 15.12 11.75
CA ARG A 150 1.12 14.11 12.76
C ARG A 150 -0.08 13.21 13.09
N THR A 151 -1.24 13.80 13.38
CA THR A 151 -2.44 13.03 13.77
C THR A 151 -2.88 12.08 12.66
N ALA A 152 -2.93 12.57 11.42
CA ALA A 152 -3.31 11.76 10.26
C ALA A 152 -2.30 10.62 10.00
N LEU A 153 -1.00 10.92 10.03
CA LEU A 153 0.05 9.89 9.89
C LEU A 153 -0.05 8.83 10.98
N THR A 154 -0.26 9.23 12.24
CA THR A 154 -0.41 8.30 13.36
C THR A 154 -1.67 7.46 13.22
N ALA A 155 -2.82 8.07 12.92
CA ALA A 155 -4.09 7.36 12.75
C ALA A 155 -3.99 6.30 11.64
N LEU A 156 -3.49 6.68 10.46
CA LEU A 156 -3.31 5.73 9.36
C LEU A 156 -2.29 4.65 9.69
N THR A 157 -1.22 4.96 10.42
CA THR A 157 -0.26 3.94 10.87
C THR A 157 -0.93 2.93 11.81
N VAL A 158 -1.74 3.40 12.76
CA VAL A 158 -2.45 2.54 13.72
C VAL A 158 -3.48 1.68 12.99
N VAL A 159 -4.29 2.26 12.11
CA VAL A 159 -5.29 1.53 11.32
C VAL A 159 -4.62 0.50 10.42
N SER A 160 -3.57 0.89 9.68
CA SER A 160 -2.79 -0.02 8.84
C SER A 160 -2.25 -1.22 9.64
N ALA A 161 -1.61 -0.97 10.78
CA ALA A 161 -1.08 -2.05 11.62
C ALA A 161 -2.16 -2.95 12.21
N ALA A 162 -3.24 -2.38 12.75
CA ALA A 162 -4.33 -3.13 13.35
C ALA A 162 -5.11 -3.96 12.31
N ALA A 163 -5.43 -3.35 11.17
CA ALA A 163 -6.13 -4.02 10.08
C ALA A 163 -5.24 -5.10 9.43
N THR A 164 -3.91 -4.89 9.34
CA THR A 164 -2.99 -5.94 8.86
C THR A 164 -2.96 -7.13 9.80
N ALA A 165 -2.94 -6.90 11.11
CA ALA A 165 -3.01 -7.97 12.09
C ALA A 165 -4.34 -8.73 11.99
N ALA A 166 -5.46 -8.01 11.84
CA ALA A 166 -6.76 -8.62 11.61
C ALA A 166 -6.79 -9.42 10.29
N LEU A 167 -6.26 -8.87 9.20
CA LEU A 167 -6.17 -9.54 7.90
C LEU A 167 -5.41 -10.85 8.00
N ALA A 168 -4.27 -10.85 8.70
CA ALA A 168 -3.50 -12.07 8.93
C ALA A 168 -4.31 -13.14 9.67
N VAL A 169 -5.09 -12.76 10.68
CA VAL A 169 -5.99 -13.68 11.40
C VAL A 169 -7.05 -14.26 10.47
N PHE A 170 -7.74 -13.42 9.69
CA PHE A 170 -8.77 -13.89 8.75
C PHE A 170 -8.20 -14.75 7.61
N LEU A 171 -7.01 -14.42 7.11
CA LEU A 171 -6.35 -15.23 6.08
C LEU A 171 -5.95 -16.60 6.63
N VAL A 172 -5.40 -16.67 7.85
CA VAL A 172 -5.10 -17.96 8.49
C VAL A 172 -6.36 -18.78 8.67
N ASP A 173 -7.46 -18.19 9.15
CA ASP A 173 -8.75 -18.87 9.29
C ASP A 173 -9.25 -19.46 7.95
N VAL A 174 -9.28 -18.65 6.88
CA VAL A 174 -9.76 -19.10 5.56
C VAL A 174 -8.84 -20.15 4.94
N MET A 175 -7.53 -20.11 5.24
CA MET A 175 -6.55 -21.06 4.69
C MET A 175 -6.46 -22.38 5.48
N ASP A 176 -6.73 -22.37 6.79
CA ASP A 176 -6.56 -23.52 7.69
C ASP A 176 -7.90 -24.22 8.02
N GLY A 177 -8.70 -24.46 6.98
CA GLY A 177 -9.95 -25.23 7.09
C GLY A 177 -11.21 -24.44 7.46
N GLY A 178 -11.13 -23.10 7.55
CA GLY A 178 -12.28 -22.21 7.67
C GLY A 178 -13.04 -22.01 6.35
N PRO A 179 -13.93 -21.00 6.27
CA PRO A 179 -14.04 -19.85 7.17
C PRO A 179 -14.84 -20.14 8.46
N SER A 180 -14.34 -19.69 9.61
CA SER A 180 -14.99 -19.83 10.93
C SER A 180 -15.23 -18.50 11.65
N LEU A 181 -14.56 -17.43 11.24
CA LEU A 181 -14.65 -16.10 11.85
C LEU A 181 -15.71 -15.19 11.20
N GLY A 182 -16.87 -15.73 10.85
CA GLY A 182 -17.96 -14.96 10.24
C GLY A 182 -18.64 -13.97 11.19
N LEU A 183 -19.26 -12.92 10.63
CA LEU A 183 -20.08 -11.95 11.39
C LEU A 183 -21.26 -11.48 10.55
N GLY A 184 -22.44 -11.36 11.16
CA GLY A 184 -23.61 -10.76 10.50
C GLY A 184 -24.11 -11.54 9.28
N GLY A 185 -23.91 -12.86 9.24
CA GLY A 185 -24.29 -13.71 8.11
C GLY A 185 -23.23 -13.83 7.01
N ALA A 186 -22.16 -13.02 7.04
CA ALA A 186 -21.01 -13.21 6.17
C ALA A 186 -20.13 -14.36 6.71
N PRO A 187 -19.68 -15.32 5.87
CA PRO A 187 -18.84 -16.43 6.31
C PRO A 187 -17.47 -15.96 6.83
N THR A 188 -16.93 -14.86 6.29
CA THR A 188 -15.68 -14.22 6.74
C THR A 188 -15.71 -12.73 6.43
N LEU A 189 -14.87 -11.95 7.11
CA LEU A 189 -14.68 -10.51 6.86
C LEU A 189 -13.36 -10.20 6.14
N VAL A 190 -12.67 -11.21 5.60
CA VAL A 190 -11.34 -11.07 5.00
C VAL A 190 -11.29 -9.99 3.92
N GLY A 191 -12.29 -9.94 3.04
CA GLY A 191 -12.38 -8.96 1.98
C GLY A 191 -12.57 -7.53 2.49
N LEU A 192 -13.41 -7.35 3.51
CA LEU A 192 -13.63 -6.04 4.13
C LEU A 192 -12.35 -5.54 4.84
N VAL A 193 -11.70 -6.43 5.58
CA VAL A 193 -10.48 -6.07 6.34
C VAL A 193 -9.33 -5.76 5.38
N GLU A 194 -9.17 -6.51 4.29
CA GLU A 194 -8.18 -6.21 3.24
C GLU A 194 -8.38 -4.80 2.66
N ARG A 195 -9.62 -4.43 2.34
CA ARG A 195 -9.95 -3.09 1.83
C ARG A 195 -9.59 -1.99 2.83
N LEU A 196 -9.83 -2.22 4.11
CA LEU A 196 -9.44 -1.29 5.17
C LEU A 196 -7.92 -1.10 5.23
N VAL A 197 -7.16 -2.20 5.12
CA VAL A 197 -5.69 -2.14 5.06
C VAL A 197 -5.24 -1.34 3.85
N LEU A 198 -5.72 -1.69 2.65
CA LEU A 198 -5.35 -1.00 1.40
C LEU A 198 -5.67 0.50 1.45
N ALA A 199 -6.86 0.87 1.94
CA ALA A 199 -7.25 2.27 2.09
C ALA A 199 -6.32 3.03 3.05
N ALA A 200 -6.00 2.44 4.21
CA ALA A 200 -5.09 3.03 5.18
C ALA A 200 -3.67 3.17 4.63
N ASP A 201 -3.19 2.14 3.94
CA ASP A 201 -1.87 2.03 3.34
C ASP A 201 -1.69 3.06 2.21
N PHE A 202 -2.67 3.18 1.32
CA PHE A 202 -2.62 4.14 0.22
C PHE A 202 -2.69 5.58 0.73
N GLY A 203 -3.57 5.83 1.71
CA GLY A 203 -3.63 7.11 2.41
C GLY A 203 -2.30 7.47 3.06
N TRP A 204 -1.64 6.49 3.70
CA TRP A 204 -0.36 6.71 4.36
C TRP A 204 0.74 7.04 3.34
N VAL A 205 0.83 6.30 2.24
CA VAL A 205 1.80 6.56 1.15
C VAL A 205 1.56 7.94 0.53
N ALA A 206 0.30 8.33 0.29
CA ALA A 206 -0.05 9.64 -0.22
C ALA A 206 0.39 10.77 0.72
N LEU A 207 0.12 10.64 2.03
CA LEU A 207 0.59 11.62 3.02
C LEU A 207 2.12 11.66 3.11
N ALA A 208 2.78 10.52 3.11
CA ALA A 208 4.24 10.44 3.15
C ALA A 208 4.87 11.09 1.91
N LEU A 209 4.29 10.91 0.72
CA LEU A 209 4.67 11.61 -0.50
C LEU A 209 4.50 13.12 -0.35
N ALA A 210 3.34 13.58 0.13
CA ALA A 210 3.06 14.99 0.34
C ALA A 210 4.09 15.64 1.29
N VAL A 211 4.42 14.97 2.40
CA VAL A 211 5.48 15.40 3.33
C VAL A 211 6.84 15.44 2.63
N ALA A 212 7.22 14.38 1.92
CA ALA A 212 8.51 14.28 1.24
C ALA A 212 8.68 15.29 0.09
N GLY A 213 7.58 15.81 -0.48
CA GLY A 213 7.61 16.84 -1.52
C GLY A 213 7.86 18.26 -1.04
N THR A 214 7.88 18.47 0.28
CA THR A 214 8.04 19.81 0.83
C THR A 214 9.52 20.10 1.03
N ARG A 215 10.05 21.09 0.30
CA ARG A 215 11.45 21.50 0.44
C ARG A 215 11.66 22.09 1.84
N PRO A 216 12.73 21.71 2.56
CA PRO A 216 13.12 22.42 3.76
C PRO A 216 13.66 23.80 3.36
N GLY A 217 13.00 24.88 3.79
CA GLY A 217 13.55 26.24 3.77
C GLY A 217 13.17 27.10 2.56
N ARG A 218 12.01 27.76 2.64
CA ARG A 218 11.80 29.08 2.00
C ARG A 218 11.14 30.13 2.91
N GLU A 219 10.84 29.78 4.15
CA GLU A 219 10.15 30.70 5.09
C GLU A 219 11.08 31.57 5.94
N ARG A 220 12.41 31.34 5.95
CA ARG A 220 13.35 32.20 6.71
C ARG A 220 13.78 33.49 5.98
N GLY A 221 13.35 33.70 4.74
CA GLY A 221 13.79 34.85 3.92
C GLY A 221 12.80 36.02 3.80
N ARG A 222 11.65 35.98 4.48
CA ARG A 222 10.61 37.04 4.40
C ARG A 222 10.46 37.88 5.67
N ARG A 223 11.39 37.75 6.62
CA ARG A 223 11.49 38.61 7.80
C ARG A 223 12.94 39.08 7.92
N ALA A 224 13.33 39.96 7.02
CA ALA A 224 14.49 40.84 7.14
C ALA A 224 14.09 42.17 6.49
#